data_AF-A0A1I2WSP5-F1
#
_entry.id   AF-A0A1I2WSP5-F1
#
_cell.length_a   1.000
_cell.length_b   1.000
_cell.length_c   1.000
_cell.angle_alpha   90.00
_cell.angle_beta   90.00
_cell.angle_gamma   90.00
#
_symmetry.space_group_name_H-M   'P 1'
#
loop_
_entity.id
_entity.type
_entity.pdbx_description
1 polymer ?
#
loop_
_entity_poly.entity_id
_entity_poly.type
_entity_poly.pdbx_seq_one_letter_code
_entity_poly.pdbx_strand_id
1 'polypeptide(L)'
;MTCPPIQPTAPGGADAEMRDLLLAAIPALRAFAYSLTYNLDRSDDLVQDTLVRAWTKAESFQRGTNLTAWLFTILRNLFYSEQRKRKREVEDAEGLHAGRLTSLPEQEIRVEMREFQAALDTLPLSQREALVLVGAQSFTYEEAAAICGVAVGTMKSRVSRARGRLIETLGMSGTDDIGVDAFTRAAAGSGP
;
A
#
# COMPACT_ATOMS: atom_id res chain seq x y z
N MET A 1 -45.89 0.65 36.64
CA MET A 1 -44.71 0.07 35.94
C MET A 1 -44.61 0.72 34.58
N THR A 2 -43.99 1.90 34.51
CA THR A 2 -43.74 2.63 33.26
C THR A 2 -42.32 2.34 32.83
N CYS A 3 -42.18 1.78 31.63
CA CYS A 3 -40.90 1.55 30.97
C CYS A 3 -40.17 2.90 30.80
N PRO A 4 -38.89 3.03 31.19
CA PRO A 4 -38.15 4.26 30.92
C PRO A 4 -37.91 4.41 29.41
N PRO A 5 -37.85 5.64 28.89
CA PRO A 5 -37.56 5.87 27.47
C PRO A 5 -36.13 5.43 27.17
N ILE A 6 -35.96 4.59 26.16
CA ILE A 6 -34.68 4.27 25.56
C ILE A 6 -34.20 5.55 24.86
N GLN A 7 -33.25 6.25 25.46
CA GLN A 7 -32.61 7.38 24.78
C GLN A 7 -31.72 6.83 23.66
N PRO A 8 -31.75 7.42 22.45
CA PRO A 8 -30.81 7.06 21.41
C PRO A 8 -29.42 7.52 21.86
N THR A 9 -28.54 6.59 22.22
CA THR A 9 -27.11 6.88 22.35
C THR A 9 -26.60 7.24 20.96
N ALA A 10 -26.46 8.53 20.68
CA ALA A 10 -25.79 9.00 19.46
C ALA A 10 -24.43 8.29 19.38
N PRO A 11 -24.08 7.60 18.27
CA PRO A 11 -22.73 7.04 18.13
C PRO A 11 -21.75 8.21 18.22
N GLY A 12 -20.86 8.10 19.21
CA GLY A 12 -20.02 9.19 19.70
C GLY A 12 -19.00 9.67 18.67
N GLY A 13 -18.60 10.93 18.78
CA GLY A 13 -17.71 11.59 17.81
C GLY A 13 -16.40 10.86 17.51
N ALA A 14 -15.95 9.96 18.38
CA ALA A 14 -14.78 9.10 18.14
C ALA A 14 -14.95 8.12 16.98
N ASP A 15 -16.15 7.56 16.78
CA ASP A 15 -16.41 6.63 15.67
C ASP A 15 -16.49 7.37 14.34
N ALA A 16 -17.03 8.60 14.37
CA ALA A 16 -17.07 9.48 13.21
C ALA A 16 -15.66 9.94 12.79
N GLU A 17 -14.82 10.33 13.75
CA GLU A 17 -13.42 10.70 13.52
C GLU A 17 -12.62 9.53 12.92
N MET A 18 -12.76 8.33 13.49
CA MET A 18 -12.10 7.12 12.97
C MET A 18 -12.56 6.82 11.54
N ARG A 19 -13.87 6.90 11.28
CA ARG A 19 -14.44 6.70 9.93
C ARG A 19 -13.82 7.67 8.93
N ASP A 20 -13.74 8.96 9.26
CA ASP A 20 -13.22 9.98 8.35
C ASP A 20 -11.73 9.75 8.06
N LEU A 21 -10.95 9.37 9.08
CA LEU A 21 -9.54 9.03 8.92
C LEU A 21 -9.34 7.78 8.05
N LEU A 22 -10.17 6.75 8.21
CA LEU A 22 -10.14 5.56 7.37
C LEU A 22 -10.46 5.89 5.91
N LEU A 23 -11.48 6.72 5.66
CA LEU A 23 -11.87 7.16 4.32
C LEU A 23 -10.75 7.97 3.66
N ALA A 24 -10.11 8.87 4.41
CA ALA A 24 -8.97 9.65 3.92
C ALA A 24 -7.77 8.79 3.54
N ALA A 25 -7.59 7.61 4.16
CA ALA A 25 -6.49 6.70 3.86
C ALA A 25 -6.70 5.86 2.58
N ILE A 26 -7.93 5.77 2.05
CA ILE A 26 -8.27 4.88 0.92
C ILE A 26 -7.39 5.09 -0.31
N PRO A 27 -7.13 6.31 -0.81
CA PRO A 27 -6.32 6.49 -2.01
C PRO A 27 -4.89 5.96 -1.84
N ALA A 28 -4.28 6.23 -0.68
CA ALA A 28 -2.93 5.78 -0.35
C ALA A 28 -2.87 4.25 -0.19
N LEU A 29 -3.86 3.66 0.48
CA LEU A 29 -3.97 2.20 0.63
C LEU A 29 -4.14 1.51 -0.71
N ARG A 30 -4.94 2.07 -1.62
CA ARG A 30 -5.16 1.53 -2.98
C ARG A 30 -3.89 1.59 -3.82
N ALA A 31 -3.17 2.71 -3.80
CA ALA A 31 -1.89 2.82 -4.50
C ALA A 31 -0.87 1.78 -3.98
N PHE A 32 -0.82 1.57 -2.67
CA PHE A 32 0.05 0.57 -2.07
C PHE A 32 -0.39 -0.87 -2.41
N ALA A 33 -1.67 -1.20 -2.26
CA ALA A 33 -2.23 -2.51 -2.62
C ALA A 33 -2.00 -2.84 -4.10
N TYR A 34 -2.18 -1.87 -4.99
CA TYR A 34 -1.90 -2.05 -6.42
C TYR A 34 -0.42 -2.36 -6.67
N SER A 35 0.50 -1.69 -5.97
CA SER A 35 1.94 -1.99 -6.10
C SER A 35 2.32 -3.42 -5.67
N LEU A 36 1.53 -4.03 -4.77
CA LEU A 36 1.73 -5.39 -4.30
C LEU A 36 1.05 -6.43 -5.21
N THR A 37 -0.13 -6.11 -5.74
CA THR A 37 -1.03 -7.07 -6.42
C THR A 37 -0.98 -7.02 -7.94
N TYR A 38 -0.71 -5.85 -8.53
CA TYR A 38 -0.81 -5.57 -9.97
C TYR A 38 -2.12 -5.97 -10.61
N ASN A 39 -3.20 -5.89 -9.83
CA ASN A 39 -4.54 -6.18 -10.28
C ASN A 39 -5.48 -5.24 -9.53
N LEU A 40 -6.26 -4.46 -10.27
CA LEU A 40 -7.12 -3.42 -9.70
C LEU A 40 -8.20 -4.04 -8.80
N ASP A 41 -8.86 -5.09 -9.28
CA ASP A 41 -9.92 -5.78 -8.52
C ASP A 41 -9.38 -6.34 -7.20
N ARG A 42 -8.23 -7.05 -7.26
CA ARG A 42 -7.57 -7.57 -6.06
C ARG A 42 -7.07 -6.48 -5.13
N SER A 43 -6.62 -5.36 -5.67
CA SER A 43 -6.21 -4.21 -4.88
C SER A 43 -7.39 -3.66 -4.09
N ASP A 44 -8.54 -3.54 -4.73
CA ASP A 44 -9.76 -3.01 -4.13
C ASP A 44 -10.31 -3.94 -3.05
N ASP A 45 -10.35 -5.24 -3.32
CA ASP A 45 -10.73 -6.26 -2.34
C ASP A 45 -9.82 -6.21 -1.10
N LEU A 46 -8.50 -6.13 -1.32
CA LEU A 46 -7.52 -6.05 -0.23
C LEU A 46 -7.68 -4.78 0.62
N VAL A 47 -7.99 -3.63 -0.02
CA VAL A 47 -8.30 -2.38 0.70
C VAL A 47 -9.58 -2.53 1.50
N GLN A 48 -10.64 -3.10 0.92
CA GLN A 48 -11.89 -3.34 1.63
C GLN A 48 -11.68 -4.20 2.87
N ASP A 49 -10.99 -5.34 2.74
CA ASP A 49 -10.68 -6.22 3.86
C ASP A 49 -9.81 -5.53 4.92
N THR A 50 -8.90 -4.66 4.49
CA THR A 50 -8.10 -3.82 5.40
C THR A 50 -9.00 -2.91 6.23
N LEU A 51 -9.94 -2.20 5.60
CA LEU A 51 -10.85 -1.27 6.29
C LEU A 51 -11.78 -2.00 7.25
N VAL A 52 -12.36 -3.14 6.83
CA VAL A 52 -13.22 -3.97 7.70
C VAL A 52 -12.44 -4.45 8.92
N ARG A 53 -11.20 -4.90 8.71
CA ARG A 53 -10.35 -5.37 9.80
C ARG A 53 -9.85 -4.26 10.71
N ALA A 54 -9.56 -3.08 10.16
CA ALA A 54 -9.21 -1.89 10.92
C ALA A 54 -10.39 -1.43 11.79
N TRP A 55 -11.60 -1.40 11.24
CA TRP A 55 -12.82 -1.07 11.99
C TRP A 55 -13.06 -2.04 13.15
N THR A 56 -12.97 -3.34 12.88
CA THR A 56 -13.14 -4.40 13.90
C THR A 56 -12.05 -4.33 14.99
N LYS A 57 -10.88 -3.78 14.65
CA LYS A 57 -9.73 -3.65 15.56
C LYS A 57 -9.52 -2.22 16.07
N ALA A 58 -10.49 -1.33 15.89
CA ALA A 58 -10.34 0.08 16.23
C ALA A 58 -9.94 0.28 17.71
N GLU A 59 -10.43 -0.56 18.62
CA GLU A 59 -10.07 -0.52 20.05
C GLU A 59 -8.60 -0.88 20.32
N SER A 60 -7.97 -1.67 19.45
CA SER A 60 -6.55 -2.03 19.58
C SER A 60 -5.60 -0.96 19.03
N PHE A 61 -6.14 0.07 18.36
CA PHE A 61 -5.34 1.18 17.89
C PHE A 61 -5.00 2.11 19.06
N GLN A 62 -3.70 2.32 19.27
CA GLN A 62 -3.22 3.25 20.28
C GLN A 62 -3.34 4.69 19.76
N ARG A 63 -4.27 5.46 20.33
CA ARG A 63 -4.45 6.88 19.98
C ARG A 63 -3.16 7.67 20.21
N GLY A 64 -2.92 8.64 19.30
CA GLY A 64 -1.68 9.42 19.29
C GLY A 64 -0.51 8.74 18.55
N THR A 65 -0.69 7.52 18.06
CA THR A 65 0.27 6.88 17.13
C THR A 65 -0.13 7.11 15.67
N ASN A 66 0.75 6.77 14.73
CA ASN A 66 0.52 6.97 13.30
C ASN A 66 -0.52 5.95 12.77
N LEU A 67 -1.79 6.39 12.62
CA LEU A 67 -2.88 5.57 12.08
C LEU A 67 -2.54 5.05 10.68
N THR A 68 -1.97 5.89 9.82
CA THR A 68 -1.60 5.49 8.46
C THR A 68 -0.62 4.32 8.48
N ALA A 69 0.44 4.39 9.29
CA ALA A 69 1.38 3.28 9.43
C ALA A 69 0.70 1.99 9.96
N TRP A 70 -0.26 2.12 10.89
CA TRP A 70 -1.04 1.00 11.39
C TRP A 70 -1.91 0.35 10.29
N LEU A 71 -2.60 1.14 9.48
CA LEU A 71 -3.40 0.64 8.35
C LEU A 71 -2.55 -0.08 7.30
N PHE A 72 -1.40 0.50 6.94
CA PHE A 72 -0.46 -0.12 6.02
C PHE A 72 0.10 -1.45 6.56
N THR A 73 0.29 -1.54 7.87
CA THR A 73 0.68 -2.79 8.54
C THR A 73 -0.42 -3.85 8.43
N ILE A 74 -1.69 -3.48 8.63
CA ILE A 74 -2.83 -4.41 8.46
C ILE A 74 -2.90 -4.91 7.02
N LEU A 75 -2.88 -4.00 6.05
CA LEU A 75 -2.95 -4.31 4.61
C LEU A 75 -1.84 -5.27 4.19
N ARG A 76 -0.60 -4.96 4.57
CA ARG A 76 0.56 -5.80 4.31
C ARG A 76 0.37 -7.21 4.88
N ASN A 77 -0.08 -7.32 6.13
CA ASN A 77 -0.27 -8.61 6.78
C ASN A 77 -1.36 -9.45 6.12
N LEU A 78 -2.45 -8.82 5.65
CA LEU A 78 -3.49 -9.47 4.88
C LEU A 78 -2.93 -10.02 3.56
N PHE A 79 -2.26 -9.19 2.77
CA PHE A 79 -1.65 -9.58 1.50
C PHE A 79 -0.71 -10.79 1.64
N TYR A 80 0.22 -10.77 2.59
CA TYR A 80 1.12 -11.90 2.79
C TYR A 80 0.41 -13.15 3.32
N SER A 81 -0.71 -13.00 4.04
CA SER A 81 -1.52 -14.12 4.50
C SER A 81 -2.25 -14.79 3.34
N GLU A 82 -2.83 -14.01 2.43
CA GLU A 82 -3.44 -14.50 1.18
C GLU A 82 -2.42 -15.22 0.31
N GLN A 83 -1.23 -14.63 0.11
CA GLN A 83 -0.19 -15.22 -0.73
C GLN A 83 0.30 -16.57 -0.17
N ARG A 84 0.43 -16.70 1.16
CA ARG A 84 0.74 -18.00 1.80
C ARG A 84 -0.39 -19.01 1.64
N LYS A 85 -1.66 -18.58 1.71
CA LYS A 85 -2.82 -19.45 1.53
C LYS A 85 -2.89 -19.98 0.10
N ARG A 86 -2.80 -19.08 -0.88
CA ARG A 86 -2.80 -19.40 -2.30
C ARG A 86 -1.65 -20.33 -2.70
N LYS A 87 -0.45 -20.11 -2.16
CA LYS A 87 0.69 -21.01 -2.41
C LYS A 87 0.38 -22.45 -1.96
N ARG A 88 -0.22 -22.62 -0.78
CA ARG A 88 -0.60 -23.95 -0.26
C ARG A 88 -1.69 -24.62 -1.11
N GLU A 89 -2.71 -23.87 -1.52
CA GLU A 89 -3.79 -24.40 -2.38
C GLU A 89 -3.28 -24.82 -3.76
N VAL A 90 -2.34 -24.06 -4.34
CA VAL A 90 -1.70 -24.41 -5.63
C VAL A 90 -0.73 -25.58 -5.50
N GLU A 91 0.01 -25.70 -4.39
CA GLU A 91 0.87 -26.86 -4.12
C GLU A 91 0.06 -28.16 -3.95
N ASP A 92 -1.18 -28.08 -3.45
CA ASP A 92 -2.09 -29.21 -3.24
C ASP A 92 -2.86 -29.61 -4.52
N ALA A 93 -3.04 -28.67 -5.47
CA ALA A 93 -3.95 -28.82 -6.62
C ALA A 93 -3.28 -28.95 -8.00
N GLU A 94 -1.98 -29.26 -8.08
CA GLU A 94 -1.11 -29.32 -9.29
C GLU A 94 -0.24 -28.08 -9.54
N GLY A 95 1.08 -28.28 -9.48
CA GLY A 95 2.11 -27.24 -9.50
C GLY A 95 2.36 -26.55 -10.86
N LEU A 96 1.46 -25.66 -11.28
CA LEU A 96 1.69 -24.74 -12.40
C LEU A 96 1.29 -23.30 -12.03
N HIS A 97 2.24 -22.37 -12.13
CA HIS A 97 2.02 -20.94 -11.98
C HIS A 97 1.71 -20.29 -13.32
N ALA A 98 0.59 -19.58 -13.41
CA ALA A 98 0.43 -18.47 -14.35
C ALA A 98 -0.61 -17.47 -13.82
N GLY A 99 -0.14 -16.35 -13.26
CA GLY A 99 -0.98 -15.17 -13.02
C GLY A 99 -0.57 -14.09 -14.02
N ARG A 100 -1.28 -14.05 -15.15
CA ARG A 100 -1.03 -13.19 -16.31
C ARG A 100 -1.41 -11.73 -16.01
N LEU A 101 -0.68 -10.80 -16.63
CA LEU A 101 -0.90 -9.35 -16.69
C LEU A 101 -2.39 -8.97 -16.83
N THR A 102 -2.87 -8.06 -15.98
CA THR A 102 -4.08 -7.29 -16.23
C THR A 102 -3.70 -5.93 -16.81
N SER A 103 -4.14 -5.66 -18.04
CA SER A 103 -3.93 -4.40 -18.75
C SER A 103 -4.90 -3.31 -18.30
N LEU A 104 -4.39 -2.15 -17.88
CA LEU A 104 -5.19 -0.92 -17.70
C LEU A 104 -5.67 -0.36 -19.07
N PRO A 105 -6.80 0.37 -19.19
CA PRO A 105 -7.18 1.18 -20.37
C PRO A 105 -6.78 2.68 -20.25
N GLU A 106 -6.83 3.41 -21.39
CA GLU A 106 -6.79 4.89 -21.59
C GLU A 106 -5.45 5.63 -21.81
N GLN A 107 -5.29 6.19 -23.02
CA GLN A 107 -4.04 6.47 -23.74
C GLN A 107 -3.39 7.85 -23.44
N GLU A 108 -2.07 7.88 -23.67
CA GLU A 108 -1.16 9.03 -23.84
C GLU A 108 -0.39 9.61 -22.63
N ILE A 109 -0.93 9.72 -21.41
CA ILE A 109 -0.11 9.93 -20.17
C ILE A 109 0.62 8.62 -19.73
N ARG A 110 0.40 7.56 -20.51
CA ARG A 110 0.55 6.18 -20.10
C ARG A 110 1.87 5.50 -20.42
N VAL A 111 2.65 6.00 -21.37
CA VAL A 111 3.81 5.24 -21.86
C VAL A 111 4.91 5.27 -20.81
N GLU A 112 5.26 6.44 -20.29
CA GLU A 112 6.22 6.61 -19.19
C GLU A 112 5.76 5.91 -17.91
N MET A 113 4.47 6.03 -17.56
CA MET A 113 3.93 5.32 -16.39
C MET A 113 3.86 3.80 -16.58
N ARG A 114 3.64 3.29 -17.80
CA ARG A 114 3.73 1.84 -18.09
C ARG A 114 5.17 1.35 -18.06
N GLU A 115 6.13 2.13 -18.55
CA GLU A 115 7.55 1.77 -18.51
C GLU A 115 8.06 1.78 -17.07
N PHE A 116 7.67 2.78 -16.28
CA PHE A 116 7.94 2.83 -14.85
C PHE A 116 7.29 1.65 -14.11
N GLN A 117 6.02 1.36 -14.43
CA GLN A 117 5.32 0.20 -13.88
C GLN A 117 6.03 -1.11 -14.25
N ALA A 118 6.40 -1.30 -15.52
CA ALA A 118 7.15 -2.47 -15.96
C ALA A 118 8.52 -2.58 -15.27
N ALA A 119 9.20 -1.46 -15.02
CA ALA A 119 10.43 -1.44 -14.25
C ALA A 119 10.20 -1.84 -12.78
N LEU A 120 9.14 -1.36 -12.13
CA LEU A 120 8.74 -1.80 -10.80
C LEU A 120 8.40 -3.30 -10.77
N ASP A 121 7.84 -3.85 -11.85
CA ASP A 121 7.49 -5.28 -11.96
C ASP A 121 8.73 -6.17 -11.89
N THR A 122 9.89 -5.70 -12.36
CA THR A 122 11.17 -6.43 -12.26
C THR A 122 11.71 -6.52 -10.84
N LEU A 123 11.24 -5.66 -9.94
CA LEU A 123 11.74 -5.62 -8.57
C LEU A 123 11.20 -6.80 -7.76
N PRO A 124 12.04 -7.44 -6.93
CA PRO A 124 11.56 -8.32 -5.89
C PRO A 124 10.53 -7.60 -5.01
N LEU A 125 9.45 -8.29 -4.65
CA LEU A 125 8.33 -7.74 -3.88
C LEU A 125 8.78 -6.93 -2.65
N SER A 126 9.78 -7.42 -1.90
CA SER A 126 10.30 -6.74 -0.71
C SER A 126 11.04 -5.43 -1.00
N GLN A 127 11.64 -5.29 -2.19
CA GLN A 127 12.31 -4.07 -2.63
C GLN A 127 11.28 -3.05 -3.14
N ARG A 128 10.27 -3.51 -3.88
CA ARG A 128 9.17 -2.68 -4.34
C ARG A 128 8.34 -2.12 -3.18
N GLU A 129 7.96 -2.98 -2.23
CA GLU A 129 7.28 -2.58 -0.99
C GLU A 129 8.05 -1.46 -0.28
N ALA A 130 9.36 -1.64 -0.10
CA ALA A 130 10.24 -0.65 0.52
C ALA A 130 10.26 0.68 -0.25
N LEU A 131 10.36 0.61 -1.58
CA LEU A 131 10.41 1.79 -2.43
C LEU A 131 9.10 2.58 -2.40
N VAL A 132 7.94 1.91 -2.43
CA VAL A 132 6.64 2.58 -2.41
C VAL A 132 6.39 3.22 -1.04
N LEU A 133 6.69 2.51 0.06
CA LEU A 133 6.52 3.04 1.41
C LEU A 133 7.35 4.32 1.62
N VAL A 134 8.63 4.32 1.23
CA VAL A 134 9.53 5.47 1.47
C VAL A 134 9.38 6.54 0.40
N GLY A 135 9.24 6.14 -0.88
CA GLY A 135 9.29 7.06 -2.01
C GLY A 135 7.95 7.66 -2.40
N ALA A 136 6.87 6.88 -2.39
CA ALA A 136 5.54 7.34 -2.81
C ALA A 136 4.66 7.75 -1.62
N GLN A 137 4.80 7.05 -0.49
CA GLN A 137 4.00 7.29 0.71
C GLN A 137 4.72 8.13 1.77
N SER A 138 5.96 8.53 1.49
CA SER A 138 6.77 9.43 2.33
C SER A 138 6.96 8.96 3.77
N PHE A 139 6.89 7.66 4.04
CA PHE A 139 7.24 7.13 5.36
C PHE A 139 8.74 7.28 5.60
N THR A 140 9.09 7.54 6.87
CA THR A 140 10.49 7.45 7.31
C THR A 140 11.00 6.01 7.16
N TYR A 141 12.32 5.84 7.12
CA TYR A 141 12.92 4.50 7.07
C TYR A 141 12.53 3.66 8.29
N GLU A 142 12.36 4.31 9.44
CA GLU A 142 11.97 3.72 10.72
C GLU A 142 10.52 3.23 10.67
N GLU A 143 9.58 4.05 10.20
CA GLU A 143 8.17 3.67 10.05
C GLU A 143 8.01 2.55 9.01
N ALA A 144 8.64 2.68 7.85
CA ALA A 144 8.61 1.64 6.83
C ALA A 144 9.19 0.31 7.34
N ALA A 145 10.28 0.37 8.11
CA ALA A 145 10.87 -0.80 8.75
C ALA A 145 9.92 -1.46 9.76
N ALA A 146 9.21 -0.67 10.56
CA ALA A 146 8.19 -1.14 11.49
C ALA A 146 7.02 -1.81 10.76
N ILE A 147 6.47 -1.17 9.72
CA ILE A 147 5.40 -1.73 8.86
C ILE A 147 5.83 -3.09 8.28
N CYS A 148 7.08 -3.18 7.80
CA CYS A 148 7.60 -4.38 7.18
C CYS A 148 8.07 -5.47 8.17
N GLY A 149 8.21 -5.14 9.46
CA GLY A 149 8.78 -6.03 10.48
C GLY A 149 10.24 -6.37 10.22
N VAL A 150 11.07 -5.41 9.81
CA VAL A 150 12.50 -5.59 9.50
C VAL A 150 13.37 -4.54 10.19
N ALA A 151 14.69 -4.76 10.23
CA ALA A 151 15.62 -3.75 10.73
C ALA A 151 15.72 -2.54 9.78
N VAL A 152 15.94 -1.34 10.33
CA VAL A 152 16.10 -0.08 9.55
C VAL A 152 17.20 -0.20 8.49
N GLY A 153 18.33 -0.84 8.81
CA GLY A 153 19.39 -1.09 7.83
C GLY A 153 18.95 -2.01 6.67
N THR A 154 18.06 -2.98 6.95
CA THR A 154 17.45 -3.81 5.91
C THR A 154 16.53 -2.98 5.02
N MET A 155 15.75 -2.06 5.60
CA MET A 155 14.90 -1.15 4.84
C MET A 155 15.73 -0.25 3.91
N LYS A 156 16.78 0.40 4.44
CA LYS A 156 17.71 1.24 3.66
C LYS A 156 18.33 0.47 2.49
N SER A 157 18.83 -0.75 2.74
CA SER A 157 19.42 -1.58 1.67
C SER A 157 18.40 -2.04 0.63
N ARG A 158 17.14 -2.29 1.00
CA ARG A 158 16.06 -2.60 0.06
C ARG A 158 15.74 -1.41 -0.85
N VAL A 159 15.59 -0.21 -0.29
CA VAL A 159 15.34 1.02 -1.05
C VAL A 159 16.49 1.33 -1.99
N SER A 160 17.73 1.25 -1.51
CA SER A 160 18.92 1.49 -2.33
C SER A 160 19.00 0.53 -3.52
N ARG A 161 18.77 -0.78 -3.31
CA ARG A 161 18.75 -1.77 -4.40
C ARG A 161 17.59 -1.55 -5.36
N ALA A 162 16.40 -1.19 -4.86
CA ALA A 162 15.25 -0.88 -5.68
C ALA A 162 15.55 0.29 -6.63
N ARG A 163 16.08 1.39 -6.09
CA ARG A 163 16.49 2.57 -6.87
C ARG A 163 17.55 2.22 -7.91
N GLY A 164 18.61 1.50 -7.52
CA GLY A 164 19.66 1.09 -8.44
C GLY A 164 19.13 0.28 -9.63
N ARG A 165 18.21 -0.66 -9.39
CA ARG A 165 17.56 -1.44 -10.46
C ARG A 165 16.69 -0.59 -11.37
N LEU A 166 15.94 0.37 -10.82
CA LEU A 166 15.12 1.27 -11.64
C LEU A 166 15.98 2.17 -12.53
N ILE A 167 17.08 2.72 -11.99
CA ILE A 167 18.03 3.54 -12.75
C ILE A 167 18.59 2.75 -13.93
N GLU A 168 19.01 1.50 -13.68
CA GLU A 168 19.52 0.60 -14.72
C GLU A 168 18.45 0.26 -15.77
N THR A 169 17.23 -0.06 -15.33
CA THR A 169 16.14 -0.49 -16.22
C THR A 169 15.61 0.66 -17.07
N LEU A 170 15.56 1.88 -16.52
CA LEU A 170 15.04 3.07 -17.20
C LEU A 170 16.12 3.86 -17.94
N GLY A 171 17.39 3.44 -17.89
CA GLY A 171 18.50 4.14 -18.54
C GLY A 171 18.75 5.55 -18.02
N MET A 172 18.33 5.85 -16.78
CA MET A 172 18.44 7.19 -16.19
C MET A 172 19.88 7.45 -15.73
N SER A 173 20.39 8.66 -16.00
CA SER A 173 21.73 9.07 -15.58
C SER A 173 21.71 9.71 -14.19
N GLY A 174 21.58 8.90 -13.13
CA GLY A 174 21.82 9.34 -11.74
C GLY A 174 20.69 9.08 -10.74
N THR A 175 21.06 9.04 -9.45
CA THR A 175 20.16 8.76 -8.30
C THR A 175 19.28 9.92 -7.88
N ASP A 176 19.54 11.12 -8.40
CA ASP A 176 18.90 12.36 -7.98
C ASP A 176 17.52 12.55 -8.61
N ASP A 177 17.22 11.88 -9.73
CA ASP A 177 15.94 12.02 -10.44
C ASP A 177 14.80 11.17 -9.83
N ILE A 178 15.14 10.18 -9.00
CA ILE A 178 14.17 9.30 -8.30
C ILE A 178 13.91 9.79 -6.85
N GLY A 179 14.57 10.87 -6.44
CA GLY A 179 14.43 11.43 -5.10
C GLY A 179 13.27 12.41 -4.99
N VAL A 180 12.10 11.95 -4.53
CA VAL A 180 10.97 12.73 -3.97
C VAL A 180 10.32 13.80 -4.89
N ASP A 181 11.05 14.41 -5.81
CA ASP A 181 10.64 15.59 -6.57
C ASP A 181 10.01 15.28 -7.92
N ALA A 182 10.27 14.12 -8.52
CA ALA A 182 9.57 13.68 -9.73
C ALA A 182 8.12 13.28 -9.43
N PHE A 183 7.89 12.55 -8.33
CA PHE A 183 6.56 12.10 -7.91
C PHE A 183 5.72 13.24 -7.31
N THR A 184 6.35 14.15 -6.55
CA THR A 184 5.69 15.32 -5.98
C THR A 184 5.29 16.35 -7.06
N ARG A 185 6.08 16.53 -8.13
CA ARG A 185 5.68 17.39 -9.26
C ARG A 185 4.56 16.80 -10.11
N ALA A 186 4.54 15.49 -10.32
CA ALA A 186 3.45 14.83 -11.04
C ALA A 186 2.11 14.91 -10.28
N ALA A 187 2.13 14.90 -8.93
CA ALA A 187 0.96 15.05 -8.09
C ALA A 187 0.54 16.52 -7.85
N ALA A 188 1.48 17.48 -7.91
CA ALA A 188 1.20 18.91 -7.74
C ALA A 188 0.80 19.64 -9.04
N GLY A 189 0.84 18.97 -10.19
CA GLY A 189 0.42 19.50 -11.48
C GLY A 189 -1.08 19.43 -11.74
N SER A 190 -1.91 19.95 -10.82
CA SER A 190 -3.33 20.22 -11.11
C SER A 190 -3.80 21.52 -10.43
N GLY A 191 -3.28 22.62 -10.94
CA GLY A 191 -4.00 23.89 -11.17
C GLY A 191 -4.04 24.92 -10.03
N PRO A 192 -4.41 26.18 -10.36
CA PRO A 192 -4.81 26.70 -11.68
C PRO A 192 -3.68 27.39 -12.47
#